data_AF-A0A7C7U1I2-F1
#
_entry.id   AF-A0A7C7U1I2-F1
#
_cell.length_a   1.000
_cell.length_b   1.000
_cell.length_c   1.000
_cell.angle_alpha   90.00
_cell.angle_beta   90.00
_cell.angle_gamma   90.00
#
_symmetry.space_group_name_H-M   'P 1'
#
loop_
_entity.id
_entity.type
_entity.pdbx_description
1 polymer ?
#
loop_
_entity_poly.entity_id
_entity_poly.type
_entity_poly.pdbx_seq_one_letter_code
_entity_poly.pdbx_strand_id
1 'polypeptide(L)'
;MSKSRNKLSDLAYEAVATGLVEALERGTTSWPLPNPPISDPDFPPIMPISPNDIVELGLGMISVDRGMFESILNSVVDQIVPHRMNLSDDPFETHNKWLERRIDKVAERLLFSIALNWLSQAFDPAAPNVDRWWLAIALIDGLSTVPRGQSVHQGYHLIESIALAERPGTWHTQPEAGPHNLDWNPNAIIPRSSTVVAHQQGVEAAKWLLARLEGGNDDRRLLVIEWTRLLLQRAELVEPLGL
;
A
#
# COMPACT_ATOMS: atom_id res chain seq x y z
N MET A 1 -19.72 -15.21 13.18
CA MET A 1 -19.64 -15.02 11.72
C MET A 1 -20.50 -16.08 11.04
N SER A 2 -21.20 -15.72 9.96
CA SER A 2 -22.03 -16.67 9.20
C SER A 2 -21.16 -17.67 8.42
N LYS A 3 -21.70 -18.86 8.11
CA LYS A 3 -20.97 -19.92 7.39
C LYS A 3 -20.52 -19.48 5.99
N SER A 4 -21.32 -18.65 5.32
CA SER A 4 -20.98 -18.03 4.04
C SER A 4 -19.78 -17.10 4.15
N ARG A 5 -19.76 -16.23 5.16
CA ARG A 5 -18.66 -15.31 5.42
C ARG A 5 -17.34 -16.05 5.65
N ASN A 6 -17.34 -17.07 6.52
CA ASN A 6 -16.11 -17.85 6.79
C ASN A 6 -15.54 -18.47 5.51
N LYS A 7 -16.40 -19.07 4.69
CA LYS A 7 -15.97 -19.69 3.42
C LYS A 7 -15.33 -18.67 2.47
N LEU A 8 -15.93 -17.48 2.33
CA LEU A 8 -15.36 -16.44 1.47
C LEU A 8 -14.05 -15.89 2.04
N SER A 9 -13.96 -15.69 3.35
CA SER A 9 -12.73 -15.24 4.00
C SER A 9 -11.58 -16.24 3.80
N ASP A 10 -11.85 -17.54 3.97
CA ASP A 10 -10.84 -18.58 3.76
C ASP A 10 -10.39 -18.61 2.29
N LEU A 11 -11.34 -18.55 1.34
CA LEU A 11 -11.03 -18.47 -0.08
C LEU A 11 -10.19 -17.22 -0.43
N ALA A 12 -10.54 -16.06 0.15
CA ALA A 12 -9.78 -14.83 -0.06
C ALA A 12 -8.39 -14.91 0.56
N TYR A 13 -8.26 -15.55 1.71
CA TYR A 13 -6.98 -15.73 2.39
C TYR A 13 -6.04 -16.62 1.59
N GLU A 14 -6.53 -17.74 1.07
CA GLU A 14 -5.75 -18.61 0.19
C GLU A 14 -5.26 -17.85 -1.06
N ALA A 15 -6.16 -17.14 -1.74
CA ALA A 15 -5.81 -16.34 -2.91
C ALA A 15 -4.78 -15.24 -2.59
N VAL A 16 -4.91 -14.58 -1.43
CA VAL A 16 -3.95 -13.57 -0.96
C VAL A 16 -2.62 -14.19 -0.57
N ALA A 17 -2.61 -15.33 0.13
CA ALA A 17 -1.36 -16.00 0.51
C ALA A 17 -0.57 -16.44 -0.73
N THR A 18 -1.23 -17.01 -1.74
CA THR A 18 -0.59 -17.36 -3.01
C THR A 18 -0.08 -16.11 -3.74
N GLY A 19 -0.94 -15.10 -3.92
CA GLY A 19 -0.53 -13.87 -4.62
C GLY A 19 0.54 -13.08 -3.87
N LEU A 20 0.59 -13.16 -2.55
CA LEU A 20 1.62 -12.56 -1.71
C LEU A 20 2.98 -13.20 -1.98
N VAL A 21 3.06 -14.53 -1.99
CA VAL A 21 4.30 -15.26 -2.27
C VAL A 21 4.80 -14.91 -3.67
N GLU A 22 3.92 -15.02 -4.68
CA GLU A 22 4.30 -14.70 -6.07
C GLU A 22 4.78 -13.26 -6.23
N ALA A 23 4.14 -12.31 -5.54
CA ALA A 23 4.55 -10.91 -5.59
C ALA A 23 5.88 -10.69 -4.85
N LEU A 24 6.06 -11.25 -3.66
CA LEU A 24 7.31 -11.11 -2.89
C LEU A 24 8.49 -11.77 -3.62
N GLU A 25 8.32 -12.96 -4.19
CA GLU A 25 9.34 -13.61 -5.02
C GLU A 25 9.72 -12.72 -6.22
N ARG A 26 8.73 -12.13 -6.89
CA ARG A 26 8.96 -11.22 -8.01
C ARG A 26 9.69 -9.94 -7.57
N GLY A 27 9.23 -9.30 -6.49
CA GLY A 27 9.79 -8.05 -6.00
C GLY A 27 11.19 -8.20 -5.41
N THR A 28 11.51 -9.36 -4.84
CA THR A 28 12.85 -9.64 -4.30
C THR A 28 13.88 -10.02 -5.38
N THR A 29 13.47 -10.20 -6.65
CA THR A 29 14.43 -10.24 -7.77
C THR A 29 15.18 -8.92 -7.92
N SER A 30 14.57 -7.81 -7.50
CA SER A 30 15.17 -6.49 -7.41
C SER A 30 15.98 -6.37 -6.12
N TRP A 31 17.19 -6.95 -6.10
CA TRP A 31 18.08 -6.92 -4.92
C TRP A 31 19.32 -6.02 -5.15
N PRO A 32 19.84 -5.31 -4.14
CA PRO A 32 19.28 -5.12 -2.79
C PRO A 32 18.07 -4.17 -2.78
N LEU A 33 17.23 -4.33 -1.75
CA LEU A 33 16.13 -3.41 -1.46
C LEU A 33 16.68 -2.06 -0.94
N PRO A 34 16.01 -0.93 -1.22
CA PRO A 34 16.46 0.39 -0.76
C PRO A 34 16.28 0.54 0.75
N ASN A 35 17.20 1.24 1.41
CA ASN A 35 17.15 1.46 2.86
C ASN A 35 15.86 2.17 3.30
N PRO A 36 15.34 1.88 4.52
CA PRO A 36 14.17 2.54 5.05
C PRO A 36 14.42 4.04 5.25
N PRO A 37 13.46 4.90 4.86
CA PRO A 37 13.55 6.33 5.11
C PRO A 37 13.48 6.69 6.60
N ILE A 38 12.75 5.92 7.40
CA ILE A 38 12.58 6.13 8.85
C ILE A 38 13.05 4.88 9.58
N SER A 39 13.87 5.07 10.61
CA SER A 39 14.33 4.01 11.51
C SER A 39 14.57 4.57 12.90
N ASP A 40 14.45 3.73 13.92
CA ASP A 40 14.87 4.07 15.27
C ASP A 40 16.41 4.15 15.35
N PRO A 41 17.01 5.27 15.81
CA PRO A 41 18.46 5.38 15.97
C PRO A 41 19.07 4.30 16.88
N ASP A 42 18.32 3.81 17.87
CA ASP A 42 18.77 2.77 18.80
C ASP A 42 18.67 1.37 18.19
N PHE A 43 17.86 1.20 17.15
CA PHE A 43 17.67 -0.05 16.42
C PHE A 43 17.90 0.17 14.92
N PRO A 44 19.17 0.27 14.49
CA PRO A 44 19.49 0.55 13.09
C PRO A 44 18.95 -0.54 12.16
N PRO A 45 18.56 -0.19 10.93
CA PRO A 45 17.94 -1.13 10.03
C PRO A 45 18.92 -2.24 9.62
N ILE A 46 18.52 -3.49 9.85
CA ILE A 46 19.26 -4.67 9.41
C ILE A 46 18.66 -5.10 8.06
N MET A 47 19.50 -5.13 7.02
CA MET A 47 19.09 -5.63 5.71
C MET A 47 18.82 -7.14 5.81
N PRO A 48 17.74 -7.66 5.22
CA PRO A 48 17.47 -9.09 5.21
C PRO A 48 18.61 -9.83 4.48
N ILE A 49 18.90 -11.06 4.89
CA ILE A 49 20.08 -11.79 4.39
C ILE A 49 19.75 -12.42 3.03
N SER A 50 18.50 -12.85 2.85
CA SER A 50 18.05 -13.48 1.62
C SER A 50 16.64 -13.04 1.20
N PRO A 51 16.33 -13.09 -0.10
CA PRO A 51 14.96 -12.99 -0.61
C PRO A 51 13.95 -13.92 0.09
N ASN A 52 14.37 -15.14 0.44
CA ASN A 52 13.48 -16.10 1.10
C ASN A 52 13.05 -15.65 2.48
N ASP A 53 13.92 -14.94 3.21
CA ASP A 53 13.61 -14.40 4.55
C ASP A 53 12.38 -13.46 4.47
N ILE A 54 12.28 -12.66 3.39
CA ILE A 54 11.17 -11.75 3.14
C ILE A 54 9.87 -12.51 2.84
N VAL A 55 9.94 -13.58 2.05
CA VAL A 55 8.78 -14.41 1.72
C VAL A 55 8.25 -15.12 2.98
N GLU A 56 9.13 -15.73 3.76
CA GLU A 56 8.77 -16.41 5.01
C GLU A 56 8.20 -15.43 6.03
N LEU A 57 8.82 -14.26 6.19
CA LEU A 57 8.35 -13.20 7.07
C LEU A 57 6.97 -12.69 6.64
N GLY A 58 6.74 -12.50 5.33
CA GLY A 58 5.46 -12.05 4.81
C GLY A 58 4.32 -13.02 5.13
N LEU A 59 4.53 -14.32 4.91
CA LEU A 59 3.58 -15.37 5.26
C LEU A 59 3.35 -15.46 6.78
N GLY A 60 4.43 -15.39 7.56
CA GLY A 60 4.37 -15.35 9.03
C GLY A 60 3.53 -14.17 9.52
N MET A 61 3.73 -12.99 8.96
CA MET A 61 3.02 -11.77 9.32
C MET A 61 1.51 -11.85 9.04
N ILE A 62 1.09 -12.34 7.88
CA ILE A 62 -0.35 -12.46 7.57
C ILE A 62 -1.04 -13.57 8.36
N SER A 63 -0.30 -14.63 8.73
CA SER A 63 -0.85 -15.74 9.49
C SER A 63 -1.03 -15.41 10.97
N VAL A 64 -0.10 -14.64 11.55
CA VAL A 64 -0.21 -14.15 12.93
C VAL A 64 -1.30 -13.07 13.06
N ASP A 65 -1.44 -12.20 12.06
CA ASP A 65 -2.39 -11.09 12.10
C ASP A 65 -3.65 -11.33 11.25
N ARG A 66 -4.39 -12.39 11.60
CA ARG A 66 -5.70 -12.71 10.97
C ARG A 66 -6.72 -11.58 11.17
N GLY A 67 -6.60 -10.81 12.24
CA GLY A 67 -7.48 -9.68 12.55
C GLY A 67 -7.33 -8.53 11.56
N MET A 68 -6.09 -8.14 11.23
CA MET A 68 -5.81 -7.16 10.18
C MET A 68 -6.35 -7.63 8.83
N PHE A 69 -6.13 -8.90 8.47
CA PHE A 69 -6.68 -9.45 7.23
C PHE A 69 -8.21 -9.30 7.15
N GLU A 70 -8.94 -9.69 8.20
CA GLU A 70 -10.41 -9.59 8.24
C GLU A 70 -10.89 -8.13 8.15
N SER A 71 -10.20 -7.20 8.80
CA SER A 71 -10.51 -5.78 8.75
C SER A 71 -10.34 -5.20 7.34
N ILE A 72 -9.22 -5.55 6.67
CA ILE A 72 -8.97 -5.15 5.29
C ILE A 72 -9.98 -5.81 4.35
N LEU A 73 -10.30 -7.09 4.54
CA LEU A 73 -11.30 -7.80 3.74
C LEU A 73 -12.66 -7.11 3.80
N ASN A 74 -13.11 -6.71 4.99
CA ASN A 74 -14.35 -5.95 5.13
C ASN A 74 -14.30 -4.64 4.34
N SER A 75 -13.22 -3.88 4.51
CA SER A 75 -13.04 -2.59 3.83
C SER A 75 -13.03 -2.74 2.31
N VAL A 76 -12.34 -3.78 1.79
CA VAL A 76 -12.28 -4.07 0.35
C VAL A 76 -13.65 -4.50 -0.17
N VAL A 77 -14.36 -5.39 0.54
CA VAL A 77 -15.70 -5.84 0.16
C VAL A 77 -16.66 -4.66 0.07
N ASP A 78 -16.65 -3.76 1.05
CA ASP A 78 -17.50 -2.56 1.05
C ASP A 78 -17.21 -1.64 -0.16
N GLN A 79 -15.96 -1.54 -0.59
CA GLN A 79 -15.57 -0.71 -1.74
C GLN A 79 -15.91 -1.31 -3.11
N ILE A 80 -15.88 -2.65 -3.24
CA ILE A 80 -16.07 -3.30 -4.54
C ILE A 80 -17.53 -3.66 -4.81
N VAL A 81 -18.33 -3.85 -3.76
CA VAL A 81 -19.70 -4.28 -3.89
C VAL A 81 -20.53 -3.15 -4.51
N PRO A 82 -21.34 -3.43 -5.55
CA PRO A 82 -22.11 -2.38 -6.22
C PRO A 82 -23.06 -1.64 -5.28
N HIS A 83 -23.17 -0.32 -5.46
CA HIS A 83 -24.04 0.60 -4.70
C HIS A 83 -25.56 0.29 -4.73
N ARG A 84 -26.00 -0.82 -5.34
CA ARG A 84 -27.40 -1.24 -5.43
C ARG A 84 -27.83 -2.14 -4.25
N MET A 85 -27.16 -2.07 -3.10
CA MET A 85 -27.58 -2.74 -1.87
C MET A 85 -28.37 -1.79 -0.97
N ASN A 86 -29.29 -2.34 -0.18
CA ASN A 86 -29.79 -1.60 0.96
C ASN A 86 -28.68 -1.48 2.00
N LEU A 87 -28.63 -0.36 2.73
CA LEU A 87 -27.63 -0.14 3.79
C LEU A 87 -27.61 -1.23 4.87
N SER A 88 -28.69 -2.01 5.00
CA SER A 88 -28.83 -3.07 5.99
C SER A 88 -28.40 -4.46 5.50
N ASP A 89 -28.15 -4.63 4.21
CA ASP A 89 -27.87 -5.94 3.64
C ASP A 89 -26.40 -6.33 3.93
N ASP A 90 -26.15 -7.56 4.41
CA ASP A 90 -24.78 -8.07 4.58
C ASP A 90 -24.18 -8.43 3.19
N PRO A 91 -23.08 -7.79 2.76
CA PRO A 91 -22.42 -8.11 1.49
C PRO A 91 -21.94 -9.56 1.39
N PHE A 92 -21.51 -10.15 2.50
CA PHE A 92 -21.03 -11.53 2.57
C PHE A 92 -22.15 -12.55 2.41
N GLU A 93 -23.41 -12.16 2.62
CA GLU A 93 -24.57 -13.01 2.39
C GLU A 93 -25.18 -12.77 1.01
N THR A 94 -25.43 -11.51 0.68
CA THR A 94 -26.16 -11.11 -0.54
C THR A 94 -25.31 -11.29 -1.80
N HIS A 95 -24.02 -10.95 -1.73
CA HIS A 95 -23.11 -10.94 -2.87
C HIS A 95 -22.08 -12.06 -2.85
N ASN A 96 -22.25 -13.08 -2.00
CA ASN A 96 -21.27 -14.16 -1.83
C ASN A 96 -20.79 -14.77 -3.17
N LYS A 97 -21.72 -15.23 -4.02
CA LYS A 97 -21.38 -15.81 -5.33
C LYS A 97 -20.73 -14.81 -6.30
N TRP A 98 -21.03 -13.52 -6.17
CA TRP A 98 -20.43 -12.48 -6.99
C TRP A 98 -18.98 -12.21 -6.56
N LEU A 99 -18.73 -12.21 -5.25
CA LEU A 99 -17.41 -12.09 -4.64
C LEU A 99 -16.54 -13.31 -4.96
N GLU A 100 -17.07 -14.53 -4.80
CA GLU A 100 -16.39 -15.79 -5.17
C GLU A 100 -15.91 -15.77 -6.63
N ARG A 101 -16.75 -15.30 -7.57
CA ARG A 101 -16.40 -15.20 -9.00
C ARG A 101 -15.35 -14.13 -9.33
N ARG A 102 -15.03 -13.27 -8.37
CA ARG A 102 -14.10 -12.14 -8.55
C ARG A 102 -12.97 -12.20 -7.52
N ILE A 103 -12.69 -13.39 -7.00
CA ILE A 103 -11.71 -13.56 -5.93
C ILE A 103 -10.35 -12.99 -6.30
N ASP A 104 -9.93 -13.11 -7.56
CA ASP A 104 -8.65 -12.55 -8.02
C ASP A 104 -8.61 -11.01 -7.88
N LYS A 105 -9.72 -10.33 -8.15
CA LYS A 105 -9.83 -8.87 -7.98
C LYS A 105 -9.93 -8.45 -6.52
N VAL A 106 -10.54 -9.30 -5.69
CA VAL A 106 -10.58 -9.12 -4.24
C VAL A 106 -9.16 -9.25 -3.69
N ALA A 107 -8.45 -10.31 -4.07
CA ALA A 107 -7.09 -10.59 -3.66
C ALA A 107 -6.11 -9.49 -4.11
N GLU A 108 -6.20 -9.01 -5.34
CA GLU A 108 -5.38 -7.87 -5.83
C GLU A 108 -5.55 -6.64 -4.92
N ARG A 109 -6.80 -6.27 -4.60
CA ARG A 109 -7.08 -5.12 -3.72
C ARG A 109 -6.60 -5.35 -2.29
N LEU A 110 -6.77 -6.57 -1.77
CA LEU A 110 -6.28 -6.96 -0.45
C LEU A 110 -4.76 -6.82 -0.39
N LEU A 111 -4.03 -7.30 -1.40
CA LEU A 111 -2.56 -7.22 -1.46
C LEU A 111 -2.06 -5.77 -1.47
N PHE A 112 -2.67 -4.88 -2.25
CA PHE A 112 -2.33 -3.45 -2.21
C PHE A 112 -2.67 -2.81 -0.86
N SER A 113 -3.77 -3.22 -0.23
CA SER A 113 -4.16 -2.71 1.10
C SER A 113 -3.24 -3.23 2.20
N ILE A 114 -2.72 -4.45 2.08
CA ILE A 114 -1.69 -5.02 2.96
C ILE A 114 -0.38 -4.25 2.78
N ALA A 115 0.05 -4.00 1.54
CA ALA A 115 1.22 -3.18 1.25
C ALA A 115 1.09 -1.77 1.86
N LEU A 116 -0.08 -1.14 1.71
CA LEU A 116 -0.42 0.13 2.33
C LEU A 116 -0.29 0.08 3.85
N ASN A 117 -0.87 -0.95 4.49
CA ASN A 117 -0.83 -1.10 5.93
C ASN A 117 0.61 -1.31 6.45
N TRP A 118 1.39 -2.15 5.78
CA TRP A 118 2.80 -2.34 6.13
C TRP A 118 3.60 -1.06 5.97
N LEU A 119 3.40 -0.32 4.87
CA LEU A 119 4.05 0.97 4.66
C LEU A 119 3.65 2.00 5.74
N SER A 120 2.38 2.02 6.15
CA SER A 120 1.92 2.87 7.25
C SER A 120 2.58 2.53 8.59
N GLN A 121 2.88 1.27 8.87
CA GLN A 121 3.60 0.85 10.08
C GLN A 121 5.11 1.15 9.97
N ALA A 122 5.68 1.03 8.76
CA ALA A 122 7.06 1.41 8.50
C ALA A 122 7.30 2.90 8.77
N PHE A 123 6.33 3.75 8.40
CA PHE A 123 6.37 5.20 8.63
C PHE A 123 5.67 5.63 9.91
N ASP A 124 5.60 4.78 10.94
CA ASP A 124 5.14 5.23 12.25
C ASP A 124 6.21 6.12 12.91
N PRO A 125 5.94 7.42 13.19
CA PRO A 125 6.94 8.30 13.80
C PRO A 125 7.32 7.90 15.24
N ALA A 126 6.44 7.19 15.94
CA ALA A 126 6.67 6.77 17.32
C ALA A 126 7.35 5.40 17.42
N ALA A 127 7.12 4.52 16.44
CA ALA A 127 7.63 3.15 16.44
C ALA A 127 7.81 2.63 15.00
N PRO A 128 8.77 3.17 14.24
CA PRO A 128 8.97 2.80 12.84
C PRO A 128 9.35 1.32 12.73
N ASN A 129 8.68 0.60 11.82
CA ASN A 129 8.89 -0.82 11.65
C ASN A 129 9.67 -1.14 10.36
N VAL A 130 10.96 -1.44 10.52
CA VAL A 130 11.89 -1.74 9.42
C VAL A 130 11.54 -3.05 8.69
N ASP A 131 11.06 -4.07 9.40
CA ASP A 131 10.63 -5.33 8.78
C ASP A 131 9.43 -5.10 7.85
N ARG A 132 8.49 -4.26 8.29
CA ARG A 132 7.34 -3.84 7.47
C ARG A 132 7.77 -3.00 6.27
N TRP A 133 8.85 -2.22 6.38
CA TRP A 133 9.42 -1.52 5.23
C TRP A 133 9.89 -2.51 4.16
N TRP A 134 10.71 -3.50 4.53
CA TRP A 134 11.23 -4.48 3.58
C TRP A 134 10.12 -5.28 2.89
N LEU A 135 9.12 -5.69 3.67
CA LEU A 135 7.93 -6.35 3.14
C LEU A 135 7.14 -5.46 2.18
N ALA A 136 6.89 -4.21 2.56
CA ALA A 136 6.10 -3.28 1.75
C ALA A 136 6.80 -2.97 0.42
N ILE A 137 8.10 -2.62 0.44
CA ILE A 137 8.80 -2.23 -0.79
C ILE A 137 8.93 -3.41 -1.77
N ALA A 138 9.22 -4.61 -1.26
CA ALA A 138 9.25 -5.82 -2.07
C ALA A 138 7.87 -6.15 -2.64
N LEU A 139 6.81 -6.07 -1.82
CA LEU A 139 5.46 -6.35 -2.26
C LEU A 139 4.99 -5.34 -3.32
N ILE A 140 5.28 -4.05 -3.15
CA ILE A 140 4.92 -3.01 -4.12
C ILE A 140 5.61 -3.26 -5.46
N ASP A 141 6.91 -3.53 -5.48
CA ASP A 141 7.63 -3.88 -6.71
C ASP A 141 7.04 -5.13 -7.37
N GLY A 142 6.72 -6.14 -6.56
CA GLY A 142 6.09 -7.38 -6.98
C GLY A 142 4.70 -7.21 -7.59
N LEU A 143 3.86 -6.33 -7.05
CA LEU A 143 2.50 -6.09 -7.52
C LEU A 143 2.44 -5.14 -8.73
N SER A 144 3.52 -4.42 -9.00
CA SER A 144 3.58 -3.40 -10.06
C SER A 144 3.92 -4.04 -11.41
N THR A 145 3.02 -4.87 -11.93
CA THR A 145 3.27 -5.67 -13.14
C THR A 145 2.50 -5.24 -14.38
N VAL A 146 1.41 -4.48 -14.23
CA VAL A 146 0.51 -4.12 -15.34
C VAL A 146 0.14 -2.62 -15.32
N PRO A 147 -0.05 -1.97 -16.49
CA PRO A 147 -0.35 -0.54 -16.58
C PRO A 147 -1.84 -0.22 -16.41
N ARG A 148 -2.53 -0.91 -15.49
CA ARG A 148 -3.99 -0.74 -15.26
C ARG A 148 -4.39 -1.20 -13.87
N GLY A 149 -5.60 -0.85 -13.46
CA GLY A 149 -6.18 -1.39 -12.22
C GLY A 149 -5.50 -0.86 -10.96
N GLN A 150 -5.29 -1.72 -9.96
CA GLN A 150 -4.73 -1.29 -8.68
C GLN A 150 -3.26 -0.87 -8.79
N SER A 151 -2.49 -1.49 -9.68
CA SER A 151 -1.09 -1.12 -9.93
C SER A 151 -0.94 0.35 -10.33
N VAL A 152 -1.87 0.93 -11.08
CA VAL A 152 -1.86 2.37 -11.39
C VAL A 152 -2.35 3.18 -10.19
N HIS A 153 -3.57 2.93 -9.72
CA HIS A 153 -4.24 3.82 -8.77
C HIS A 153 -3.67 3.75 -7.35
N GLN A 154 -3.45 2.55 -6.82
CA GLN A 154 -2.87 2.36 -5.49
C GLN A 154 -1.34 2.48 -5.55
N GLY A 155 -0.73 1.92 -6.60
CA GLY A 155 0.73 2.00 -6.78
C GLY A 155 1.26 3.43 -6.78
N TYR A 156 0.59 4.35 -7.48
CA TYR A 156 0.93 5.78 -7.47
C TYR A 156 0.91 6.39 -6.05
N HIS A 157 -0.13 6.12 -5.25
CA HIS A 157 -0.20 6.65 -3.89
C HIS A 157 0.86 6.06 -2.97
N LEU A 158 1.25 4.79 -3.19
CA LEU A 158 2.30 4.16 -2.41
C LEU A 158 3.68 4.72 -2.76
N ILE A 159 3.97 4.99 -4.04
CA ILE A 159 5.25 5.64 -4.40
C ILE A 159 5.30 7.10 -3.93
N GLU A 160 4.18 7.82 -3.97
CA GLU A 160 4.05 9.15 -3.37
C GLU A 160 4.37 9.09 -1.86
N SER A 161 3.76 8.15 -1.13
CA SER A 161 4.05 7.92 0.30
C SER A 161 5.54 7.64 0.56
N ILE A 162 6.16 6.81 -0.29
CA ILE A 162 7.57 6.45 -0.18
C ILE A 162 8.46 7.68 -0.36
N ALA A 163 8.21 8.48 -1.40
CA ALA A 163 8.99 9.68 -1.68
C ALA A 163 8.92 10.71 -0.54
N LEU A 164 7.77 10.76 0.14
CA LEU A 164 7.53 11.66 1.26
C LEU A 164 7.98 11.09 2.61
N ALA A 165 8.24 9.78 2.69
CA ALA A 165 8.37 9.05 3.96
C ALA A 165 7.19 9.29 4.92
N GLU A 166 5.99 9.44 4.36
CA GLU A 166 4.76 9.68 5.13
C GLU A 166 3.79 8.51 4.99
N ARG A 167 2.95 8.32 6.02
CA ARG A 167 1.94 7.27 6.00
C ARG A 167 0.96 7.49 4.85
N PRO A 168 0.56 6.43 4.13
CA PRO A 168 -0.46 6.52 3.09
C PRO A 168 -1.73 7.27 3.54
N GLY A 169 -2.05 8.38 2.85
CA GLY A 169 -3.27 9.17 3.08
C GLY A 169 -3.13 10.37 4.03
N THR A 170 -1.97 10.65 4.62
CA THR A 170 -1.81 11.79 5.56
C THR A 170 -1.64 13.15 4.89
N TRP A 171 -1.19 13.19 3.65
CA TRP A 171 -0.77 14.41 2.94
C TRP A 171 -1.91 15.26 2.35
N HIS A 172 -3.16 14.79 2.38
CA HIS A 172 -4.30 15.50 1.78
C HIS A 172 -5.16 16.32 2.73
N THR A 173 -5.15 16.01 4.02
CA THR A 173 -5.99 16.72 5.00
C THR A 173 -5.56 16.34 6.41
N GLN A 174 -4.65 17.11 7.01
CA GLN A 174 -4.72 17.29 8.45
C GLN A 174 -5.06 18.76 8.71
N PRO A 175 -6.30 19.06 9.14
CA PRO A 175 -6.50 20.28 9.90
C PRO A 175 -5.60 20.18 11.14
N GLU A 176 -4.83 21.23 11.46
CA GLU A 176 -4.10 21.29 12.72
C GLU A 176 -5.08 21.02 13.88
N ALA A 177 -4.80 19.99 14.69
CA ALA A 177 -5.62 19.67 15.84
C ALA A 177 -5.37 20.70 16.96
N GLY A 178 -6.27 21.68 17.09
CA GLY A 178 -6.35 22.52 18.28
C GLY A 178 -6.88 21.73 19.49
N PRO A 179 -6.65 22.18 20.75
CA PRO A 179 -6.96 21.40 21.96
C PRO A 179 -8.45 21.06 22.14
N HIS A 180 -9.33 21.72 21.40
CA HIS A 180 -10.77 21.49 21.43
C HIS A 180 -11.30 21.61 19.99
N ASN A 181 -11.49 20.50 19.28
CA ASN A 181 -12.15 20.48 17.97
C ASN A 181 -13.62 20.94 18.09
N LEU A 182 -13.84 22.25 18.17
CA LEU A 182 -15.15 22.91 18.20
C LEU A 182 -15.28 24.05 17.18
N ASP A 183 -14.26 24.32 16.35
CA ASP A 183 -14.29 25.47 15.44
C ASP A 183 -14.64 25.05 14.01
N TRP A 184 -15.93 24.77 13.78
CA TRP A 184 -16.46 24.88 12.42
C TRP A 184 -16.59 26.37 12.08
N ASN A 185 -15.68 26.86 11.25
CA ASN A 185 -15.73 28.23 10.72
C ASN A 185 -15.94 28.18 9.19
N PRO A 186 -17.07 28.68 8.67
CA PRO A 186 -17.37 28.66 7.23
C PRO A 186 -16.42 29.54 6.39
N ASN A 187 -15.61 30.38 7.05
CA ASN A 187 -14.56 31.20 6.44
C ASN A 187 -13.16 30.77 6.89
N ALA A 188 -13.00 29.58 7.48
CA ALA A 188 -11.68 29.07 7.83
C ALA A 188 -10.82 28.98 6.56
N ILE A 189 -9.79 29.82 6.50
CA ILE A 189 -8.70 29.65 5.57
C ILE A 189 -7.87 28.50 6.14
N ILE A 190 -8.23 27.27 5.76
CA ILE A 190 -7.36 26.12 5.98
C ILE A 190 -6.03 26.50 5.33
N PRO A 191 -4.88 26.46 6.05
CA PRO A 191 -3.60 26.66 5.43
C PRO A 191 -3.49 25.72 4.23
N ARG A 192 -3.60 26.26 3.02
CA ARG A 192 -3.26 25.50 1.82
C ARG A 192 -1.77 25.25 1.98
N SER A 193 -1.41 23.97 2.06
CA SER A 193 -0.07 23.44 2.31
C SER A 193 0.48 23.67 3.72
N SER A 194 0.41 22.64 4.57
CA SER A 194 1.69 22.12 5.07
C SER A 194 2.46 21.73 3.81
N THR A 195 3.47 22.52 3.42
CA THR A 195 4.29 22.22 2.25
C THR A 195 4.82 20.80 2.43
N VAL A 196 4.32 19.88 1.63
CA VAL A 196 4.74 18.48 1.67
C VAL A 196 6.19 18.47 1.20
N VAL A 197 7.12 18.07 2.07
CA VAL A 197 8.56 18.07 1.77
C VAL A 197 8.99 16.66 1.42
N ALA A 198 9.62 16.50 0.26
CA ALA A 198 10.19 15.22 -0.13
C ALA A 198 11.30 14.78 0.83
N HIS A 199 11.24 13.53 1.27
CA HIS A 199 12.24 12.99 2.19
C HIS A 199 13.43 12.45 1.42
N GLN A 200 14.66 12.83 1.77
CA GLN A 200 15.85 12.48 0.98
C GLN A 200 15.98 10.97 0.74
N GLN A 201 15.90 10.14 1.79
CA GLN A 201 15.98 8.68 1.63
C GLN A 201 14.71 8.08 1.01
N GLY A 202 13.57 8.74 1.17
CA GLY A 202 12.31 8.34 0.55
C GLY A 202 12.35 8.50 -0.96
N VAL A 203 12.88 9.63 -1.43
CA VAL A 203 13.14 9.94 -2.84
C VAL A 203 14.07 8.90 -3.46
N GLU A 204 15.15 8.51 -2.78
CA GLU A 204 16.05 7.47 -3.30
C GLU A 204 15.34 6.11 -3.43
N ALA A 205 14.50 5.73 -2.46
CA ALA A 205 13.70 4.51 -2.55
C ALA A 205 12.64 4.57 -3.67
N ALA A 206 11.99 5.72 -3.86
CA ALA A 206 11.03 5.94 -4.94
C ALA A 206 11.71 5.88 -6.33
N LYS A 207 12.87 6.54 -6.48
CA LYS A 207 13.69 6.46 -7.70
C LYS A 207 14.12 5.03 -8.00
N TRP A 208 14.54 4.30 -6.97
CA TRP A 208 14.88 2.89 -7.10
C TRP A 208 13.70 2.10 -7.69
N LEU A 209 12.49 2.29 -7.19
CA LEU A 209 11.29 1.58 -7.67
C LEU A 209 10.94 1.97 -9.12
N LEU A 210 11.01 3.26 -9.46
CA LEU A 210 10.80 3.73 -10.83
C LEU A 210 11.81 3.11 -11.80
N ALA A 211 13.09 3.07 -11.43
CA ALA A 211 14.14 2.47 -12.24
C ALA A 211 13.91 0.96 -12.45
N ARG A 212 13.38 0.23 -11.45
CA ARG A 212 13.04 -1.19 -11.62
C ARG A 212 11.90 -1.40 -12.61
N LEU A 213 10.89 -0.54 -12.57
CA LEU A 213 9.79 -0.59 -13.52
C LEU A 213 10.23 -0.23 -14.95
N GLU A 214 11.08 0.79 -15.09
CA GLU A 214 11.68 1.18 -16.38
C GLU A 214 12.54 0.05 -16.98
N GLY A 215 13.33 -0.62 -16.14
CA GLY A 215 14.14 -1.78 -16.53
C GLY A 215 13.32 -3.06 -16.79
N GLY A 216 12.02 -3.05 -16.53
CA GLY A 216 11.14 -4.20 -16.66
C GLY A 216 10.68 -4.53 -18.09
N ASN A 217 9.63 -5.34 -18.18
CA ASN A 217 8.93 -5.65 -19.44
C ASN A 217 8.09 -4.45 -19.92
N ASP A 218 7.47 -4.59 -21.10
CA ASP A 218 6.67 -3.51 -21.71
C ASP A 218 5.53 -3.01 -20.80
N ASP A 219 4.84 -3.93 -20.11
CA ASP A 219 3.77 -3.58 -19.17
C ASP A 219 4.28 -2.74 -17.99
N ARG A 220 5.44 -3.07 -17.42
CA ARG A 220 6.08 -2.30 -16.33
C ARG A 220 6.55 -0.93 -16.80
N ARG A 221 7.06 -0.82 -18.02
CA ARG A 221 7.45 0.47 -18.63
C ARG A 221 6.24 1.38 -18.87
N LEU A 222 5.14 0.82 -19.37
CA LEU A 222 3.88 1.54 -19.50
C LEU A 222 3.34 1.98 -18.14
N LEU A 223 3.50 1.16 -17.09
CA LEU A 223 3.09 1.51 -15.74
C LEU A 223 3.89 2.70 -15.18
N VAL A 224 5.20 2.75 -15.43
CA VAL A 224 6.02 3.93 -15.07
C VAL A 224 5.51 5.19 -15.75
N ILE A 225 5.15 5.12 -17.04
CA ILE A 225 4.60 6.28 -17.75
C ILE A 225 3.32 6.78 -17.06
N GLU A 226 2.44 5.87 -16.64
CA GLU A 226 1.23 6.23 -15.89
C GLU A 226 1.55 6.85 -14.53
N TRP A 227 2.51 6.30 -13.78
CA TRP A 227 2.93 6.86 -12.50
C TRP A 227 3.59 8.22 -12.66
N THR A 228 4.50 8.39 -13.62
CA THR A 228 5.14 9.69 -13.92
C THR A 228 4.09 10.72 -14.28
N ARG A 229 3.10 10.38 -15.12
CA ARG A 229 2.00 11.28 -15.47
C ARG A 229 1.21 11.77 -14.24
N LEU A 230 1.00 10.91 -13.24
CA LEU A 230 0.33 11.26 -11.99
C LEU A 230 1.25 12.06 -11.05
N LEU A 231 2.54 11.69 -10.95
CA LEU A 231 3.54 12.38 -10.13
C LEU A 231 3.83 13.79 -10.62
N LEU A 232 3.74 14.07 -11.92
CA LEU A 232 3.84 15.42 -12.48
C LEU A 232 2.75 16.38 -11.97
N GLN A 233 1.67 15.86 -11.39
CA GLN A 233 0.64 16.68 -10.72
C GLN A 233 1.02 17.09 -9.29
N ARG A 234 2.18 16.63 -8.79
CA ARG A 234 2.76 16.96 -7.48
C ARG A 234 4.05 17.74 -7.66
N ALA A 235 3.93 19.06 -7.71
CA ALA A 235 5.07 19.95 -7.97
C ALA A 235 6.24 19.71 -7.01
N GLU A 236 5.93 19.38 -5.75
CA GLU A 236 6.88 19.11 -4.67
C GLU A 236 7.75 17.87 -4.93
N LEU A 237 7.30 16.94 -5.78
CA LEU A 237 7.99 15.69 -6.09
C LEU A 237 8.72 15.72 -7.44
N VAL A 238 8.47 16.69 -8.32
CA VAL A 238 9.05 16.75 -9.67
C VAL A 238 10.57 16.86 -9.62
N GLU A 239 11.10 17.92 -9.00
CA GLU A 239 12.54 18.14 -8.90
C GLU A 239 13.25 17.04 -8.09
N PRO A 240 12.76 16.64 -6.89
CA PRO A 240 13.41 15.59 -6.12
C PRO A 240 13.49 14.24 -6.85
N LEU A 241 12.43 13.82 -7.55
CA LEU A 241 12.41 12.57 -8.29
C LEU A 241 13.13 12.66 -9.65
N GLY A 242 13.37 13.87 -10.17
CA GLY A 242 14.02 14.08 -11.47
C GLY A 242 13.10 13.75 -12.65
N LEU A 243 11.81 14.09 -12.54
CA LEU A 243 10.77 13.81 -13.52
C LEU A 243 10.61 14.91 -14.58
#